data_AF-A0A7R9ECQ8-F1
#
_entry.id   AF-A0A7R9ECQ8-F1
#
_cell.length_a   1.000
_cell.length_b   1.000
_cell.length_c   1.000
_cell.angle_alpha   90.00
_cell.angle_beta   90.00
_cell.angle_gamma   90.00
#
_symmetry.space_group_name_H-M   'P 1'
#
loop_
_entity.id
_entity.type
_entity.pdbx_description
1 polymer ?
#
loop_
_entity_poly.entity_id
_entity_poly.type
_entity_poly.pdbx_seq_one_letter_code
_entity_poly.pdbx_strand_id
1 'polypeptide(L)'
;MLLRHHEKTQELEYHQQRAVHQLREDQINHQHTTELHNQDDYMQRLERELRKKHALELKQQPKSLKQKEMQIRKQFRETCKIQTLQYKALKTQILQSTPKEEQKTVIKKLKEEQRRKLALLGDQYEQTIAEMLQKQSIRLDESQELECHHLKERLRYELEILMAYQSKNKMQAEAQRNRERKELEDRVSVRRALLEQKMEIETQQFLGDRSERIRLLHERHDHELEQFDEESARLGFRTCPNCALPLPSLRCFFMGHHSMVGLGLPPIL
;
A
#
# COMPACT_ATOMS: atom_id res chain seq x y z
N MET A 1 -28.50 4.98 35.91
CA MET A 1 -28.13 6.30 35.34
C MET A 1 -26.66 6.32 34.90
N LEU A 2 -25.71 5.90 35.75
CA LEU A 2 -24.26 5.89 35.45
C LEU A 2 -23.87 5.07 34.19
N LEU A 3 -24.34 3.84 34.04
CA LEU A 3 -24.04 3.01 32.87
C LEU A 3 -24.51 3.65 31.56
N ARG A 4 -25.69 4.29 31.55
CA ARG A 4 -26.20 5.01 30.37
C ARG A 4 -25.34 6.21 29.98
N HIS A 5 -24.75 6.91 30.95
CA HIS A 5 -23.79 7.98 30.64
C HIS A 5 -22.49 7.41 30.09
N HIS A 6 -22.01 6.28 30.65
CA HIS A 6 -20.85 5.59 30.14
C HIS A 6 -21.03 5.14 28.68
N GLU A 7 -22.17 4.55 28.33
CA GLU A 7 -22.51 4.16 26.95
C GLU A 7 -22.43 5.33 25.98
N LYS A 8 -23.02 6.48 26.32
CA LYS A 8 -22.94 7.69 25.48
C LYS A 8 -21.51 8.20 25.31
N THR A 9 -20.71 8.21 26.38
CA THR A 9 -19.30 8.61 26.30
C THR A 9 -18.50 7.64 25.43
N GLN A 10 -18.71 6.34 25.60
CA GLN A 10 -18.11 5.28 24.80
C GLN A 10 -18.42 5.47 23.30
N GLU A 11 -19.68 5.72 22.96
CA GLU A 11 -20.10 5.99 21.58
C GLU A 11 -19.35 7.18 20.97
N LEU A 12 -19.24 8.28 21.71
CA LEU A 12 -18.51 9.48 21.27
C LEU A 12 -17.01 9.21 21.07
N GLU A 13 -16.38 8.49 21.99
CA GLU A 13 -14.96 8.11 21.91
C GLU A 13 -14.70 7.24 20.67
N TYR A 14 -15.54 6.23 20.40
CA TYR A 14 -15.42 5.39 19.21
C TYR A 14 -15.68 6.15 17.92
N HIS A 15 -16.68 7.03 17.91
CA HIS A 15 -16.98 7.87 16.76
C HIS A 15 -15.79 8.79 16.42
N GLN A 16 -15.25 9.47 17.43
CA GLN A 16 -14.08 10.34 17.25
C GLN A 16 -12.87 9.56 16.74
N GLN A 17 -12.57 8.40 17.34
CA GLN A 17 -11.46 7.55 16.89
C GLN A 17 -11.64 7.13 15.43
N ARG A 18 -12.84 6.68 15.05
CA ARG A 18 -13.14 6.28 13.66
C ARG A 18 -12.95 7.45 12.69
N ALA A 19 -13.42 8.65 13.04
CA ALA A 19 -13.26 9.83 12.21
C ALA A 19 -11.78 10.18 11.99
N VAL A 20 -10.96 10.14 13.04
CA VAL A 20 -9.50 10.39 12.93
C VAL A 20 -8.82 9.32 12.08
N HIS A 21 -9.19 8.04 12.28
CA HIS A 21 -8.65 6.93 11.48
C HIS A 21 -9.01 7.07 10.00
N GLN A 22 -10.25 7.45 9.69
CA GLN A 22 -10.70 7.68 8.31
C GLN A 22 -9.89 8.81 7.64
N LEU A 23 -9.73 9.96 8.32
CA LEU A 23 -8.96 11.08 7.77
C LEU A 23 -7.51 10.70 7.46
N ARG A 24 -6.87 9.91 8.34
CA ARG A 24 -5.51 9.41 8.13
C ARG A 24 -5.46 8.43 6.94
N GLU A 25 -6.43 7.54 6.82
CA GLU A 25 -6.52 6.60 5.71
C GLU A 25 -6.72 7.32 4.36
N ASP A 26 -7.63 8.29 4.32
CA ASP A 26 -7.87 9.13 3.13
C ASP A 26 -6.62 9.91 2.73
N GLN A 27 -5.90 10.47 3.70
CA GLN A 27 -4.63 11.17 3.44
C GLN A 27 -3.59 10.24 2.82
N ILE A 28 -3.40 9.04 3.38
CA ILE A 28 -2.44 8.04 2.85
C ILE A 28 -2.84 7.62 1.44
N ASN A 29 -4.12 7.35 1.20
CA ASN A 29 -4.63 6.98 -0.12
C ASN A 29 -4.43 8.10 -1.15
N HIS A 30 -4.66 9.36 -0.75
CA HIS A 30 -4.43 10.51 -1.63
C HIS A 30 -2.95 10.69 -1.94
N GLN A 31 -2.08 10.56 -0.94
CA GLN A 31 -0.64 10.63 -1.10
C GLN A 31 -0.14 9.54 -2.07
N HIS A 32 -0.50 8.28 -1.83
CA HIS A 32 -0.10 7.17 -2.68
C HIS A 32 -0.57 7.34 -4.14
N THR A 33 -1.81 7.80 -4.32
CA THR A 33 -2.37 8.09 -5.66
C THR A 33 -1.56 9.17 -6.37
N THR A 34 -1.21 10.25 -5.66
CA THR A 34 -0.44 11.37 -6.21
C THR A 34 0.98 10.94 -6.57
N GLU A 35 1.63 10.16 -5.72
CA GLU A 35 2.96 9.60 -5.98
C GLU A 35 2.98 8.71 -7.23
N LEU A 36 1.99 7.82 -7.39
CA LEU A 36 1.87 6.97 -8.57
C LEU A 36 1.62 7.77 -9.84
N HIS A 37 0.76 8.79 -9.77
CA HIS A 37 0.51 9.69 -10.91
C HIS A 37 1.79 10.45 -11.31
N ASN A 38 2.52 10.98 -10.33
CA ASN A 38 3.79 11.65 -10.57
C ASN A 38 4.84 10.71 -11.19
N GLN A 39 4.88 9.45 -10.73
CA GLN A 39 5.77 8.43 -11.29
C GLN A 39 5.41 8.12 -12.74
N ASP A 40 4.13 7.98 -13.07
CA ASP A 40 3.67 7.77 -14.45
C ASP A 40 4.04 8.94 -15.37
N ASP A 41 3.78 10.17 -14.94
CA ASP A 41 4.16 11.38 -15.66
C ASP A 41 5.67 11.47 -15.91
N TYR A 42 6.48 11.07 -14.93
CA TYR A 42 7.94 11.01 -15.04
C TYR A 42 8.39 9.93 -16.03
N MET A 43 7.82 8.73 -15.96
CA MET A 43 8.10 7.65 -16.91
C MET A 43 7.78 8.08 -18.35
N GLN A 44 6.59 8.65 -18.58
CA GLN A 44 6.18 9.13 -19.89
C GLN A 44 7.06 10.29 -20.41
N ARG A 45 7.58 11.15 -19.52
CA ARG A 45 8.54 12.20 -19.90
C ARG A 45 9.84 11.58 -20.40
N LEU A 46 10.43 10.65 -19.66
CA LEU A 46 11.68 10.01 -20.05
C LEU A 46 11.56 9.19 -21.34
N GLU A 47 10.44 8.46 -21.54
CA GLU A 47 10.19 7.78 -22.80
C GLU A 47 10.12 8.74 -23.99
N ARG A 48 9.46 9.90 -23.82
CA ARG A 48 9.39 10.93 -24.86
C ARG A 48 10.75 11.53 -25.16
N GLU A 49 11.58 11.77 -24.13
CA GLU A 49 12.94 12.27 -24.30
C GLU A 49 13.82 11.26 -25.05
N LEU A 50 13.71 9.97 -24.72
CA LEU A 50 14.42 8.90 -25.43
C LEU A 50 13.98 8.81 -26.89
N ARG A 51 12.67 8.83 -27.17
CA ARG A 51 12.14 8.86 -28.55
C ARG A 51 12.64 10.07 -29.33
N LYS A 52 12.73 11.25 -28.70
CA LYS A 52 13.29 12.46 -29.33
C LYS A 52 14.76 12.30 -29.66
N LYS A 53 15.56 11.71 -28.76
CA LYS A 53 16.97 11.40 -28.99
C LYS A 53 17.13 10.46 -30.19
N HIS A 54 16.41 9.35 -30.20
CA HIS A 54 16.47 8.36 -31.30
C HIS A 54 16.06 8.96 -32.65
N ALA A 55 15.00 9.77 -32.67
CA ALA A 55 14.58 10.47 -33.88
C ALA A 55 15.63 11.46 -34.40
N LEU A 56 16.40 12.11 -33.50
CA LEU A 56 17.48 13.00 -33.89
C LEU A 56 18.66 12.23 -34.49
N GLU A 57 19.04 11.10 -33.91
CA GLU A 57 20.10 10.22 -34.42
C GLU A 57 19.76 9.70 -35.83
N LEU A 58 18.53 9.24 -36.04
CA LEU A 58 18.04 8.82 -37.36
C LEU A 58 18.08 9.94 -38.39
N LYS A 59 17.80 11.19 -37.98
CA LYS A 59 17.92 12.36 -38.88
C LYS A 59 19.37 12.71 -39.21
N GLN A 60 20.31 12.45 -38.31
CA GLN A 60 21.73 12.76 -38.51
C GLN A 60 22.48 11.66 -39.27
N GLN A 61 22.04 10.40 -39.14
CA GLN A 61 22.71 9.23 -39.71
C GLN A 61 22.95 9.33 -41.23
N PRO A 62 21.97 9.69 -42.08
CA PRO A 62 22.17 9.79 -43.53
C PRO A 62 23.27 10.79 -43.92
N LYS A 63 23.43 11.90 -43.17
CA LYS A 63 24.45 12.91 -43.46
C LYS A 63 25.86 12.35 -43.22
N SER A 64 26.05 11.65 -42.10
CA SER A 64 27.31 11.00 -41.74
C SER A 64 27.66 9.88 -42.73
N LEU A 65 26.67 9.07 -43.10
CA LEU A 65 26.86 7.97 -44.06
C LEU A 65 27.20 8.47 -45.47
N LYS A 66 26.53 9.52 -45.95
CA LYS A 66 26.83 10.14 -47.24
C LYS A 66 28.25 10.68 -47.31
N GLN A 67 28.77 11.23 -46.21
CA GLN A 67 30.16 11.69 -46.14
C GLN A 67 31.16 10.53 -46.26
N LYS A 68 30.92 9.42 -45.56
CA LYS A 68 31.75 8.20 -45.66
C LYS A 68 31.66 7.57 -47.05
N GLU A 69 30.47 7.47 -47.62
CA GLU A 69 30.27 7.00 -49.00
C GLU A 69 31.06 7.84 -50.00
N MET A 70 31.04 9.17 -49.87
CA MET A 70 31.79 10.07 -50.74
C MET A 70 33.31 9.84 -50.64
N GLN A 71 33.83 9.55 -49.45
CA GLN A 71 35.25 9.22 -49.25
C GLN A 71 35.61 7.91 -49.96
N ILE A 72 34.79 6.87 -49.83
CA ILE A 72 34.98 5.58 -50.51
C ILE A 72 34.94 5.76 -52.03
N ARG A 73 33.98 6.52 -52.56
CA ARG A 73 33.89 6.86 -53.99
C ARG A 73 35.09 7.70 -54.47
N LYS A 74 35.69 8.52 -53.61
CA LYS A 74 36.92 9.27 -53.94
C LYS A 74 38.11 8.30 -54.07
N GLN A 75 38.29 7.39 -53.11
CA GLN A 75 39.32 6.35 -53.15
C GLN A 75 39.18 5.48 -54.40
N PHE A 76 37.96 5.04 -54.73
CA PHE A 76 37.67 4.29 -55.97
C PHE A 76 38.17 5.04 -57.22
N ARG A 77 37.82 6.33 -57.35
CA ARG A 77 38.25 7.16 -58.49
C ARG A 77 39.77 7.28 -58.58
N GLU A 78 40.46 7.39 -57.45
CA GLU A 78 41.93 7.41 -57.40
C GLU A 78 42.53 6.06 -57.81
N THR A 79 41.99 4.94 -57.33
CA THR A 79 42.42 3.59 -57.73
C THR A 79 42.20 3.35 -59.22
N CYS A 80 41.06 3.74 -59.79
CA CYS A 80 40.79 3.63 -61.23
C CYS A 80 41.80 4.44 -62.07
N LYS A 81 42.17 5.64 -61.63
CA LYS A 81 43.19 6.46 -62.29
C LYS A 81 44.54 5.76 -62.31
N ILE A 82 44.96 5.20 -61.18
CA ILE A 82 46.21 4.46 -61.05
C ILE A 82 46.19 3.22 -61.94
N GLN A 83 45.14 2.40 -61.90
CA GLN A 83 45.01 1.22 -62.77
C GLN A 83 45.04 1.58 -64.26
N THR A 84 44.46 2.73 -64.64
CA THR A 84 44.49 3.20 -66.03
C THR A 84 45.90 3.58 -66.48
N LEU A 85 46.68 4.23 -65.60
CA LEU A 85 48.09 4.55 -65.88
C LEU A 85 48.95 3.28 -65.97
N GLN A 86 48.76 2.33 -65.04
CA GLN A 86 49.45 1.03 -65.03
C GLN A 86 49.14 0.24 -66.30
N TYR A 87 47.88 0.20 -66.74
CA TYR A 87 47.47 -0.42 -68.00
C TYR A 87 48.20 0.19 -69.20
N LYS A 88 48.29 1.53 -69.28
CA LYS A 88 48.99 2.21 -70.38
C LYS A 88 50.47 1.82 -70.41
N ALA A 89 51.14 1.79 -69.26
CA ALA A 89 52.54 1.39 -69.15
C ALA A 89 52.74 -0.08 -69.56
N LEU A 90 51.93 -0.99 -69.01
CA LEU A 90 51.97 -2.42 -69.33
C LEU A 90 51.73 -2.69 -70.82
N LYS A 91 50.74 -2.01 -71.41
CA LYS A 91 50.45 -2.12 -72.84
C LYS A 91 51.64 -1.71 -73.70
N THR A 92 52.32 -0.61 -73.38
CA THR A 92 53.50 -0.15 -74.12
C THR A 92 54.62 -1.18 -74.04
N GLN A 93 54.92 -1.70 -72.84
CA GLN A 93 55.97 -2.68 -72.63
C GLN A 93 55.72 -3.98 -73.41
N ILE A 94 54.50 -4.52 -73.36
CA ILE A 94 54.16 -5.76 -74.08
C ILE A 94 54.26 -5.57 -75.60
N LEU A 95 53.83 -4.42 -76.13
CA LEU A 95 53.89 -4.17 -77.58
C LEU A 95 55.31 -4.02 -78.13
N GLN A 96 56.27 -3.60 -77.30
CA GLN A 96 57.68 -3.51 -77.70
C GLN A 96 58.31 -4.89 -77.97
N SER A 97 57.84 -5.94 -77.30
CA SER A 97 58.33 -7.32 -77.48
C SER A 97 57.43 -8.21 -78.35
N THR A 98 56.28 -7.71 -78.82
CA THR A 98 55.30 -8.48 -79.60
C THR A 98 55.47 -8.25 -81.12
N PRO A 99 55.56 -9.31 -81.96
CA PRO A 99 55.58 -9.21 -83.42
C PRO A 99 54.34 -8.49 -83.98
N LYS A 100 54.49 -7.69 -85.05
CA LYS A 100 53.42 -6.83 -85.60
C LYS A 100 52.13 -7.60 -85.95
N GLU A 101 52.26 -8.83 -86.42
CA GLU A 101 51.13 -9.70 -86.81
C GLU A 101 50.22 -10.06 -85.63
N GLU A 102 50.79 -10.19 -84.42
CA GLU A 102 50.06 -10.60 -83.21
C GLU A 102 49.54 -9.42 -82.36
N GLN A 103 50.08 -8.22 -82.57
CA GLN A 103 49.79 -7.03 -81.74
C GLN A 103 48.29 -6.72 -81.64
N LYS A 104 47.50 -6.93 -82.71
CA LYS A 104 46.05 -6.68 -82.71
C LYS A 104 45.32 -7.57 -81.70
N THR A 105 45.67 -8.86 -81.66
CA THR A 105 45.09 -9.85 -80.75
C THR A 105 45.47 -9.54 -79.31
N VAL A 106 46.74 -9.20 -79.07
CA VAL A 106 47.24 -8.83 -77.74
C VAL A 106 46.57 -7.56 -77.21
N ILE A 107 46.42 -6.51 -78.02
CA ILE A 107 45.71 -5.28 -77.62
C ILE A 107 44.25 -5.57 -77.23
N LYS A 108 43.56 -6.44 -77.98
CA LYS A 108 42.18 -6.81 -77.68
C LYS A 108 42.10 -7.49 -76.30
N LYS A 109 42.94 -8.51 -76.06
CA LYS A 109 43.03 -9.21 -74.77
C LYS A 109 43.34 -8.25 -73.61
N LEU A 110 44.32 -7.37 -73.78
CA LEU A 110 44.69 -6.38 -72.76
C LEU A 110 43.54 -5.41 -72.43
N LYS A 111 42.79 -4.94 -73.44
CA LYS A 111 41.62 -4.07 -73.22
C LYS A 111 40.49 -4.80 -72.49
N GLU A 112 40.26 -6.06 -72.84
CA GLU A 112 39.23 -6.90 -72.23
C GLU A 112 39.56 -7.17 -70.76
N GLU A 113 40.82 -7.51 -70.47
CA GLU A 113 41.32 -7.69 -69.12
C GLU A 113 41.26 -6.40 -68.29
N GLN A 114 41.58 -5.24 -68.89
CA GLN A 114 41.43 -3.94 -68.24
C GLN A 114 39.97 -3.66 -67.84
N ARG A 115 39.01 -3.88 -68.75
CA ARG A 115 37.59 -3.67 -68.45
C ARG A 115 37.12 -4.61 -67.34
N ARG A 116 37.51 -5.89 -67.41
CA ARG A 116 37.17 -6.87 -66.37
C ARG A 116 37.73 -6.45 -65.00
N LYS A 117 38.98 -6.02 -64.93
CA LYS A 117 39.60 -5.55 -63.67
C LYS A 117 38.91 -4.31 -63.12
N LEU A 118 38.56 -3.34 -63.96
CA LEU A 118 37.83 -2.15 -63.53
C LEU A 118 36.39 -2.46 -63.09
N ALA A 119 35.72 -3.42 -63.75
CA ALA A 119 34.40 -3.88 -63.34
C ALA A 119 34.44 -4.55 -61.96
N LEU A 120 35.37 -5.51 -61.76
CA LEU A 120 35.56 -6.16 -60.46
C LEU A 120 35.90 -5.17 -59.35
N LEU A 121 36.72 -4.16 -59.66
CA LEU A 121 37.02 -3.09 -58.71
C LEU A 121 35.75 -2.28 -58.37
N GLY A 122 34.92 -1.96 -59.37
CA GLY A 122 33.63 -1.31 -59.17
C GLY A 122 32.74 -2.11 -58.20
N ASP A 123 32.54 -3.40 -58.50
CA ASP A 123 31.71 -4.31 -57.70
C ASP A 123 32.20 -4.38 -56.24
N GLN A 124 33.52 -4.47 -56.02
CA GLN A 124 34.10 -4.49 -54.66
C GLN A 124 33.83 -3.21 -53.87
N TYR A 125 33.94 -2.04 -54.50
CA TYR A 125 33.68 -0.76 -53.85
C TYR A 125 32.17 -0.55 -53.61
N GLU A 126 31.31 -0.99 -54.53
CA GLU A 126 29.86 -0.99 -54.32
C GLU A 126 29.46 -1.90 -53.17
N GLN A 127 30.02 -3.11 -53.11
CA GLN A 127 29.82 -4.04 -51.99
C GLN A 127 30.30 -3.43 -50.67
N THR A 128 31.48 -2.81 -50.65
CA THR A 128 32.03 -2.16 -49.45
C THR A 128 31.12 -1.02 -48.95
N ILE A 129 30.53 -0.24 -49.85
CA ILE A 129 29.55 0.80 -49.50
C ILE A 129 28.28 0.16 -48.92
N ALA A 130 27.74 -0.86 -49.59
CA ALA A 130 26.51 -1.53 -49.16
C ALA A 130 26.67 -2.18 -47.77
N GLU A 131 27.74 -2.93 -47.55
CA GLU A 131 28.05 -3.56 -46.26
C GLU A 131 28.23 -2.50 -45.15
N MET A 132 28.90 -1.39 -45.46
CA MET A 132 29.06 -0.29 -44.51
C MET A 132 27.72 0.34 -44.14
N LEU A 133 26.85 0.63 -45.11
CA LEU A 133 25.52 1.19 -44.85
C LEU A 133 24.66 0.25 -44.01
N GLN A 134 24.61 -1.04 -44.39
CA GLN A 134 23.85 -2.06 -43.66
C GLN A 134 24.35 -2.20 -42.22
N LYS A 135 25.66 -2.33 -42.02
CA LYS A 135 26.25 -2.45 -40.69
C LYS A 135 25.98 -1.22 -39.82
N GLN A 136 25.93 -0.02 -40.41
CA GLN A 136 25.62 1.19 -39.67
C GLN A 136 24.15 1.31 -39.30
N SER A 137 23.24 0.82 -40.14
CA SER A 137 21.80 0.72 -39.82
C SER A 137 21.59 -0.22 -38.64
N ILE A 138 22.05 -1.47 -38.76
CA ILE A 138 21.86 -2.51 -37.75
C ILE A 138 22.41 -2.06 -36.40
N ARG A 139 23.63 -1.49 -36.35
CA ARG A 139 24.21 -1.02 -35.09
C ARG A 139 23.43 0.11 -34.45
N LEU A 140 22.82 1.00 -35.24
CA LEU A 140 21.99 2.07 -34.67
C LEU A 140 20.72 1.47 -34.09
N ASP A 141 20.06 0.58 -34.83
CA ASP A 141 18.83 -0.10 -34.41
C ASP A 141 19.07 -0.88 -33.10
N GLU A 142 20.11 -1.73 -33.06
CA GLU A 142 20.52 -2.48 -31.85
C GLU A 142 20.80 -1.56 -30.65
N SER A 143 21.51 -0.45 -30.87
CA SER A 143 21.81 0.50 -29.81
C SER A 143 20.55 1.16 -29.25
N GLN A 144 19.60 1.53 -30.11
CA GLN A 144 18.33 2.15 -29.71
C GLN A 144 17.42 1.17 -28.98
N GLU A 145 17.38 -0.09 -29.41
CA GLU A 145 16.65 -1.16 -28.74
C GLU A 145 17.19 -1.42 -27.33
N LEU A 146 18.52 -1.51 -27.18
CA LEU A 146 19.16 -1.70 -25.87
C LEU A 146 18.88 -0.52 -24.93
N GLU A 147 18.96 0.72 -25.41
CA GLU A 147 18.61 1.89 -24.60
C GLU A 147 17.14 1.90 -24.17
N CYS A 148 16.22 1.52 -25.08
CA CYS A 148 14.81 1.36 -24.75
C CYS A 148 14.59 0.29 -23.68
N HIS A 149 15.27 -0.84 -23.80
CA HIS A 149 15.18 -1.92 -22.82
C HIS A 149 15.68 -1.47 -21.44
N HIS A 150 16.90 -0.91 -21.37
CA HIS A 150 17.46 -0.43 -20.12
C HIS A 150 16.60 0.66 -19.46
N LEU A 151 16.05 1.59 -20.24
CA LEU A 151 15.15 2.60 -19.69
C LEU A 151 13.90 1.96 -19.08
N LYS A 152 13.25 1.04 -19.80
CA LYS A 152 12.06 0.33 -19.30
C LYS A 152 12.34 -0.45 -18.03
N GLU A 153 13.46 -1.17 -17.97
CA GLU A 153 13.84 -1.92 -16.78
C GLU A 153 14.10 -1.01 -15.59
N ARG A 154 14.81 0.11 -15.81
CA ARG A 154 15.07 1.09 -14.74
C ARG A 154 13.78 1.69 -14.21
N LEU A 155 12.87 2.13 -15.09
CA LEU A 155 11.59 2.72 -14.70
C LEU A 155 10.69 1.71 -13.98
N ARG A 156 10.67 0.46 -14.44
CA ARG A 156 9.96 -0.63 -13.76
C ARG A 156 10.49 -0.86 -12.35
N TYR A 157 11.81 -0.92 -12.18
CA TYR A 157 12.45 -1.08 -10.88
C TYR A 157 12.15 0.09 -9.93
N GLU A 158 12.22 1.33 -10.42
CA GLU A 158 11.86 2.52 -9.65
C GLU A 158 10.39 2.47 -9.18
N LEU A 159 9.46 2.05 -10.06
CA LEU A 159 8.05 1.86 -9.73
C LEU A 159 7.83 0.74 -8.69
N GLU A 160 8.52 -0.39 -8.83
CA GLU A 160 8.45 -1.50 -7.88
C GLU A 160 8.88 -1.08 -6.47
N ILE A 161 9.95 -0.31 -6.35
CA ILE A 161 10.40 0.24 -5.06
C ILE A 161 9.34 1.18 -4.47
N LEU A 162 8.76 2.07 -5.28
CA LEU A 162 7.71 2.98 -4.82
C LEU A 162 6.50 2.19 -4.29
N MET A 163 6.02 1.20 -5.05
CA MET A 163 4.91 0.34 -4.63
C MET A 163 5.21 -0.43 -3.35
N ALA A 164 6.44 -0.94 -3.21
CA ALA A 164 6.88 -1.63 -1.99
C ALA A 164 6.89 -0.69 -0.78
N TYR A 165 7.35 0.56 -0.96
CA TYR A 165 7.31 1.59 0.08
C TYR A 165 5.87 1.93 0.50
N GLN A 166 4.98 2.16 -0.46
CA GLN A 166 3.56 2.43 -0.20
C GLN A 166 2.87 1.27 0.53
N SER A 167 3.15 0.03 0.12
CA SER A 167 2.64 -1.18 0.78
C SER A 167 3.10 -1.25 2.24
N LYS A 168 4.39 -1.01 2.49
CA LYS A 168 4.95 -0.97 3.84
C LYS A 168 4.31 0.13 4.70
N ASN A 169 4.13 1.32 4.16
CA ASN A 169 3.47 2.44 4.86
C ASN A 169 2.03 2.07 5.23
N LYS A 170 1.25 1.52 4.28
CA LYS A 170 -0.11 1.06 4.51
C LYS A 170 -0.19 0.02 5.64
N MET A 171 0.69 -0.98 5.62
CA MET A 171 0.74 -1.99 6.68
C MET A 171 1.07 -1.38 8.06
N GLN A 172 2.00 -0.43 8.12
CA GLN A 172 2.36 0.25 9.37
C GLN A 172 1.20 1.10 9.90
N ALA A 173 0.52 1.84 9.03
CA ALA A 173 -0.66 2.63 9.39
C ALA A 173 -1.81 1.75 9.89
N GLU A 174 -2.05 0.61 9.25
CA GLU A 174 -3.07 -0.36 9.70
C GLU A 174 -2.70 -1.01 11.04
N ALA A 175 -1.43 -1.38 11.24
CA ALA A 175 -0.96 -1.90 12.51
C ALA A 175 -1.13 -0.86 13.64
N GLN A 176 -0.83 0.41 13.38
CA GLN A 176 -1.04 1.50 14.33
C GLN A 176 -2.53 1.70 14.63
N ARG A 177 -3.39 1.71 13.59
CA ARG A 177 -4.85 1.80 13.72
C ARG A 177 -5.41 0.70 14.63
N ASN A 178 -4.97 -0.54 14.43
CA ASN A 178 -5.41 -1.69 15.20
C ASN A 178 -4.96 -1.62 16.67
N ARG A 179 -3.74 -1.12 16.94
CA ARG A 179 -3.27 -0.88 18.31
C ARG A 179 -4.10 0.17 19.02
N GLU A 180 -4.28 1.34 18.40
CA GLU A 180 -5.08 2.43 18.97
C GLU A 180 -6.53 1.99 19.24
N ARG A 181 -7.11 1.18 18.35
CA ARG A 181 -8.46 0.62 18.54
C ARG A 181 -8.51 -0.28 19.78
N LYS A 182 -7.57 -1.21 19.90
CA LYS A 182 -7.48 -2.13 21.05
C LYS A 182 -7.27 -1.37 22.36
N GLU A 183 -6.40 -0.37 22.38
CA GLU A 183 -6.18 0.45 23.57
C GLU A 183 -7.44 1.22 24.00
N LEU A 184 -8.27 1.68 23.05
CA LEU A 184 -9.55 2.30 23.39
C LEU A 184 -10.54 1.26 23.94
N GLU A 185 -10.65 0.09 23.31
CA GLU A 185 -11.47 -1.03 23.78
C GLU A 185 -11.07 -1.44 25.22
N ASP A 186 -9.79 -1.56 25.51
CA ASP A 186 -9.26 -1.89 26.83
C ASP A 186 -9.62 -0.79 27.86
N ARG A 187 -9.45 0.50 27.51
CA ARG A 187 -9.84 1.60 28.40
C ARG A 187 -11.34 1.64 28.69
N VAL A 188 -12.17 1.44 27.66
CA VAL A 188 -13.63 1.41 27.79
C VAL A 188 -14.05 0.24 28.68
N SER A 189 -13.50 -0.95 28.45
CA SER A 189 -13.83 -2.15 29.22
C SER A 189 -13.44 -2.03 30.70
N VAL A 190 -12.24 -1.53 31.00
CA VAL A 190 -11.80 -1.28 32.39
C VAL A 190 -12.72 -0.26 33.06
N ARG A 191 -13.06 0.83 32.36
CA ARG A 191 -13.97 1.86 32.91
C ARG A 191 -15.35 1.27 33.22
N ARG A 192 -15.89 0.41 32.33
CA ARG A 192 -17.17 -0.28 32.55
C ARG A 192 -17.12 -1.18 33.78
N ALA A 193 -16.09 -2.03 33.89
CA ALA A 193 -15.93 -2.94 35.02
C ALA A 193 -15.86 -2.21 36.37
N LEU A 194 -15.11 -1.10 36.44
CA LEU A 194 -15.03 -0.28 37.65
C LEU A 194 -16.38 0.37 38.02
N LEU A 195 -17.17 0.80 37.02
CA LEU A 195 -18.50 1.35 37.26
C LEU A 195 -19.48 0.29 37.76
N GLU A 196 -19.43 -0.92 37.19
CA GLU A 196 -20.25 -2.05 37.61
C GLU A 196 -19.91 -2.46 39.05
N GLN A 197 -18.62 -2.60 39.37
CA GLN A 197 -18.15 -2.90 40.73
C GLN A 197 -18.61 -1.84 41.74
N LYS A 198 -18.49 -0.55 41.38
CA LYS A 198 -18.93 0.54 42.26
C LYS A 198 -20.43 0.48 42.52
N MET A 199 -21.23 0.23 41.49
CA MET A 199 -22.68 0.09 41.63
C MET A 199 -23.06 -1.11 42.49
N GLU A 200 -22.33 -2.22 42.38
CA GLU A 200 -22.54 -3.41 43.20
C GLU A 200 -22.25 -3.13 44.68
N ILE A 201 -21.12 -2.47 44.98
CA ILE A 201 -20.75 -2.08 46.35
C ILE A 201 -21.80 -1.12 46.95
N GLU A 202 -22.20 -0.08 46.21
CA GLU A 202 -23.24 0.85 46.66
C GLU A 202 -24.56 0.14 46.93
N THR A 203 -24.96 -0.81 46.06
CA THR A 203 -26.17 -1.60 46.25
C THR A 203 -26.10 -2.46 47.52
N GLN A 204 -24.96 -3.13 47.75
CA GLN A 204 -24.74 -3.93 48.96
C GLN A 204 -24.79 -3.07 50.23
N GLN A 205 -24.20 -1.87 50.20
CA GLN A 205 -24.25 -0.91 51.31
C GLN A 205 -25.69 -0.48 51.60
N PHE A 206 -26.47 -0.10 50.59
CA PHE A 206 -27.88 0.27 50.77
C PHE A 206 -28.72 -0.87 51.36
N LEU A 207 -28.48 -2.12 50.94
CA LEU A 207 -29.15 -3.30 51.49
C LEU A 207 -28.73 -3.55 52.94
N GLY A 208 -27.45 -3.35 53.28
CA GLY A 208 -26.93 -3.41 54.64
C GLY A 208 -27.58 -2.38 55.56
N ASP A 209 -27.56 -1.11 55.16
CA ASP A 209 -28.15 0.00 55.92
C ASP A 209 -29.67 -0.20 56.14
N ARG A 210 -30.38 -0.70 55.11
CA ARG A 210 -31.79 -1.05 55.23
C ARG A 210 -32.01 -2.17 56.24
N SER A 211 -31.20 -3.22 56.20
CA SER A 211 -31.31 -4.37 57.11
C SER A 211 -31.03 -3.98 58.55
N GLU A 212 -29.99 -3.17 58.77
CA GLU A 212 -29.64 -2.61 60.07
C GLU A 212 -30.78 -1.75 60.63
N ARG A 213 -31.37 -0.89 59.79
CA ARG A 213 -32.52 -0.08 60.20
C ARG A 213 -33.73 -0.93 60.58
N ILE A 214 -34.00 -2.01 59.85
CA ILE A 214 -35.05 -2.96 60.20
C ILE A 214 -34.74 -3.64 61.54
N ARG A 215 -33.50 -4.07 61.76
CA ARG A 215 -33.06 -4.67 63.03
C ARG A 215 -33.28 -3.72 64.21
N LEU A 216 -32.83 -2.47 64.11
CA LEU A 216 -32.99 -1.46 65.16
C LEU A 216 -34.46 -1.14 65.46
N LEU A 217 -35.34 -1.21 64.45
CA LEU A 217 -36.78 -1.07 64.65
C LEU A 217 -37.37 -2.28 65.40
N HIS A 218 -36.98 -3.51 65.03
CA HIS A 218 -37.40 -4.70 65.76
C HIS A 218 -36.91 -4.69 67.21
N GLU A 219 -35.62 -4.38 67.44
CA GLU A 219 -35.07 -4.27 68.80
C GLU A 219 -35.83 -3.23 69.63
N ARG A 220 -36.15 -2.05 69.06
CA ARG A 220 -36.96 -1.06 69.77
C ARG A 220 -38.36 -1.59 70.10
N HIS A 221 -39.03 -2.22 69.15
CA HIS A 221 -40.35 -2.82 69.38
C HIS A 221 -40.30 -3.91 70.45
N ASP A 222 -39.26 -4.74 70.47
CA ASP A 222 -39.08 -5.76 71.51
C ASP A 222 -38.90 -5.13 72.90
N HIS A 223 -38.09 -4.06 73.01
CA HIS A 223 -37.92 -3.32 74.27
C HIS A 223 -39.23 -2.63 74.72
N GLU A 224 -40.01 -2.07 73.78
CA GLU A 224 -41.32 -1.48 74.07
C GLU A 224 -42.31 -2.54 74.57
N LEU A 225 -42.27 -3.75 74.00
CA LEU A 225 -43.07 -4.90 74.45
C LEU A 225 -42.66 -5.36 75.85
N GLU A 226 -41.35 -5.46 76.13
CA GLU A 226 -40.85 -5.82 77.45
C GLU A 226 -41.27 -4.81 78.53
N GLN A 227 -41.14 -3.51 78.25
CA GLN A 227 -41.60 -2.45 79.16
C GLN A 227 -43.11 -2.54 79.42
N PHE A 228 -43.90 -2.80 78.37
CA PHE A 228 -45.34 -2.98 78.50
C PHE A 228 -45.70 -4.20 79.37
N ASP A 229 -44.99 -5.32 79.20
CA ASP A 229 -45.17 -6.53 80.02
C ASP A 229 -44.77 -6.28 81.49
N GLU A 230 -43.68 -5.56 81.74
CA GLU A 230 -43.25 -5.15 83.08
C GLU A 230 -44.27 -4.23 83.77
N GLU A 231 -44.78 -3.22 83.06
CA GLU A 231 -45.81 -2.31 83.55
C GLU A 231 -47.13 -3.06 83.84
N SER A 232 -47.52 -3.98 82.95
CA SER A 232 -48.68 -4.85 83.14
C SER A 232 -48.52 -5.71 84.41
N ALA A 233 -47.35 -6.32 84.61
CA ALA A 233 -47.03 -7.10 85.80
C ALA A 233 -46.97 -6.26 87.08
N ARG A 234 -46.57 -4.99 87.00
CA ARG A 234 -46.54 -4.03 88.11
C ARG A 234 -47.94 -3.56 88.52
N LEU A 235 -48.83 -3.35 87.54
CA LEU A 235 -50.23 -2.97 87.75
C LEU A 235 -51.12 -4.14 88.23
N GLY A 236 -50.53 -5.32 88.46
CA GLY A 236 -51.21 -6.48 89.03
C GLY A 236 -51.77 -7.46 88.00
N PHE A 237 -51.56 -7.21 86.70
CA PHE A 237 -51.84 -8.19 85.64
C PHE A 237 -50.71 -9.21 85.57
N ARG A 238 -50.48 -9.97 86.65
CA ARG A 238 -49.55 -11.11 86.63
C ARG A 238 -50.28 -12.37 86.18
N THR A 239 -49.63 -13.19 85.37
CA THR A 239 -50.09 -14.55 85.04
C THR A 239 -50.26 -15.35 86.33
N CYS A 240 -51.51 -15.73 86.62
CA CYS A 240 -51.89 -16.48 87.82
C CYS A 240 -51.33 -17.92 87.71
N PRO A 241 -50.53 -18.44 88.67
CA PRO A 241 -49.92 -19.77 88.58
C PRO A 241 -50.89 -20.96 88.66
N ASN A 242 -52.19 -20.70 88.83
CA ASN A 242 -53.22 -21.72 89.08
C ASN A 242 -54.33 -21.80 88.02
N CYS A 243 -54.17 -21.17 86.86
CA CYS A 243 -55.05 -21.40 85.72
C CYS A 243 -54.51 -22.53 84.84
N ALA A 244 -54.81 -23.77 85.21
CA ALA A 244 -54.74 -24.90 84.30
C ALA A 244 -55.87 -24.75 83.26
N LEU A 245 -55.62 -23.98 82.20
CA LEU A 245 -56.18 -24.05 80.84
C LEU A 245 -55.66 -22.84 80.02
N PRO A 246 -55.27 -23.03 78.76
CA PRO A 246 -54.50 -22.05 77.99
C PRO A 246 -55.42 -20.92 77.52
N LEU A 247 -55.45 -19.81 78.26
CA LEU A 247 -55.91 -18.55 77.71
C LEU A 247 -54.75 -17.94 76.90
N PRO A 248 -54.98 -17.58 75.62
CA PRO A 248 -53.92 -17.07 74.77
C PRO A 248 -53.37 -15.83 75.44
N SER A 249 -52.08 -15.86 75.71
CA SER A 249 -51.32 -14.68 76.11
C SER A 249 -51.80 -13.50 75.27
N LEU A 250 -52.05 -12.34 75.89
CA LEU A 250 -52.34 -11.09 75.20
C LEU A 250 -51.29 -10.75 74.11
N ARG A 251 -50.14 -11.45 74.11
CA ARG A 251 -49.21 -11.69 73.00
C ARG A 251 -49.86 -11.99 71.62
N CYS A 252 -51.09 -12.51 71.55
CA CYS A 252 -51.79 -12.80 70.29
C CYS A 252 -52.74 -11.70 69.79
N PHE A 253 -53.05 -10.65 70.55
CA PHE A 253 -54.06 -9.66 70.10
C PHE A 253 -53.49 -8.46 69.33
N PHE A 254 -52.17 -8.21 69.37
CA PHE A 254 -51.55 -7.11 68.61
C PHE A 254 -50.61 -7.55 67.47
N MET A 255 -50.17 -8.80 67.41
CA MET A 255 -49.42 -9.34 66.25
C MET A 255 -50.33 -9.86 65.11
N GLY A 256 -51.62 -9.52 65.13
CA GLY A 256 -52.63 -10.04 64.20
C GLY A 256 -53.10 -9.08 63.10
N HIS A 257 -52.51 -7.89 62.93
CA HIS A 257 -53.08 -6.90 62.01
C HIS A 257 -52.13 -6.10 61.09
N HIS A 258 -50.90 -6.57 60.87
CA HIS A 258 -50.05 -6.08 59.76
C HIS A 258 -49.50 -7.24 58.92
N SER A 259 -50.39 -8.06 58.39
CA SER A 259 -50.15 -8.83 57.16
C SER A 259 -51.36 -8.64 56.28
N MET A 260 -51.34 -7.60 55.45
CA MET A 260 -52.06 -7.46 54.16
C MET A 260 -52.04 -6.00 53.70
N VAL A 261 -50.88 -5.49 53.25
CA VAL A 261 -50.84 -4.38 52.29
C VAL A 261 -49.74 -4.64 51.26
N GLY A 262 -50.16 -5.19 50.11
CA GLY A 262 -49.61 -4.98 48.77
C GLY A 262 -48.10 -5.00 48.53
N LEU A 263 -47.58 -6.15 48.08
CA LEU A 263 -46.51 -6.19 47.07
C LEU A 263 -47.06 -6.84 45.80
N GLY A 264 -47.86 -6.06 45.06
CA GLY A 264 -48.08 -6.30 43.65
C GLY A 264 -46.84 -5.80 42.89
N LEU A 265 -45.90 -6.70 42.63
CA LEU A 265 -44.91 -6.51 41.57
C LEU A 265 -45.58 -6.89 40.23
N PRO A 266 -45.64 -5.99 39.23
CA PRO A 266 -46.00 -6.40 37.88
C PRO A 266 -44.82 -7.18 37.26
N PRO A 267 -45.07 -8.22 36.45
CA PRO A 267 -44.03 -8.81 35.61
C PRO A 267 -43.70 -7.83 34.48
N ILE A 268 -42.44 -7.42 34.41
CA ILE A 268 -41.86 -6.75 33.25
C ILE A 268 -41.46 -7.85 32.26
N LEU A 269 -42.14 -7.87 31.12
CA LEU A 269 -41.67 -8.43 29.84
C LEU A 269 -40.61 -7.50 29.25
#